data_AF-B8GIL1-F1
#
_entry.id   AF-B8GIL1-F1
#
_cell.length_a   1.000
_cell.length_b   1.000
_cell.length_c   1.000
_cell.angle_alpha   90.00
_cell.angle_beta   90.00
_cell.angle_gamma   90.00
#
_symmetry.space_group_name_H-M   'P 1'
#
loop_
_entity.id
_entity.type
_entity.pdbx_description
1 polymer ?
#
loop_
_entity_poly.entity_id
_entity_poly.type
_entity_poly.pdbx_seq_one_letter_code
_entity_poly.pdbx_strand_id
1 'polypeptide(L)'
;MNPDPSIHSIHDSRRSAIFEKFPTLDNNARIPLIFGRYLNNKPEKFYSRNIFVQATQIYSDFLEKFQDELFIFLKNESRELNLANRNLSEINLLPIHDIKLPDDDDIKLINYCDYSILPNYLKLIEGVYRVIINPIVAFVQLEKGQQISNQKIFNRCENICKKYPDFSDPFLNTIRNGIAHGGIVYGNGSITFIDENKVEEYSIKQFIVEFDDLLDFCNAMMLAYLTFYYSNHLLFKSGNIFLPSSFLFEEIKEELSAPSWEVRGCIESVTYKKENQLIIYISDSLLGKIHLLFYLTGTVRGILKLIPFYGKEYSRFFFSFSSKYYQRGFLAVDRTKIQFSEKEGFDDTSILNAMEVPLIYHRNLIFNRLFFWAITILNGFKPNISFILKNQRVINDGFSMEPRSGQIFRYRLGVTIKVSLVIKPNGKDLETIIRKEFRKLINESIKYGRNLTPIYSIEKYLPVSLIHINVMSEDFRERKLESPGLIPELICTIKHYRKKPEKIVDIVTGIPEIIGDVRIVWNSRSGYPKTK
;
A
#
# COMPACT_ATOMS: atom_id res chain seq x y z
N MET A 1 4.00 25.35 -20.42
CA MET A 1 5.11 25.01 -19.50
C MET A 1 5.01 23.54 -19.11
N ASN A 2 6.11 22.78 -19.14
CA ASN A 2 6.09 21.39 -18.67
C ASN A 2 5.84 21.35 -17.14
N PRO A 3 5.14 20.32 -16.63
CA PRO A 3 5.11 20.05 -15.19
C PRO A 3 6.54 20.00 -14.65
N ASP A 4 6.71 20.33 -13.38
CA ASP A 4 8.00 20.37 -12.69
C ASP A 4 8.88 19.18 -13.13
N PRO A 5 10.04 19.39 -13.80
CA PRO A 5 10.87 18.32 -14.33
C PRO A 5 11.33 17.33 -13.25
N SER A 6 11.34 17.77 -11.98
CA SER A 6 11.62 16.88 -10.85
C SER A 6 10.50 15.84 -10.63
N ILE A 7 9.22 16.22 -10.79
CA ILE A 7 8.07 15.30 -10.66
C ILE A 7 8.09 14.26 -11.78
N HIS A 8 8.40 14.67 -13.01
CA HIS A 8 8.51 13.75 -14.14
C HIS A 8 9.56 12.67 -13.92
N SER A 9 10.78 13.04 -13.53
CA SER A 9 11.84 12.06 -13.25
C SER A 9 11.49 11.09 -12.12
N ILE A 10 10.77 11.55 -11.09
CA ILE A 10 10.27 10.69 -10.01
C ILE A 10 9.21 9.73 -10.54
N HIS A 11 8.25 10.22 -11.32
CA HIS A 11 7.20 9.37 -11.89
C HIS A 11 7.77 8.32 -12.83
N ASP A 12 8.77 8.68 -13.64
CA ASP A 12 9.43 7.76 -14.55
C ASP A 12 10.20 6.69 -13.76
N SER A 13 10.93 7.09 -12.71
CA SER A 13 11.60 6.12 -11.82
C SER A 13 10.61 5.21 -11.09
N ARG A 14 9.47 5.73 -10.65
CA ARG A 14 8.39 4.93 -10.05
C ARG A 14 7.80 3.95 -11.06
N ARG A 15 7.55 4.39 -12.30
CA ARG A 15 7.07 3.52 -13.39
C ARG A 15 8.06 2.40 -13.71
N SER A 16 9.35 2.70 -13.74
CA SER A 16 10.38 1.66 -13.93
C SER A 16 10.34 0.61 -12.81
N ALA A 17 10.21 1.03 -11.54
CA ALA A 17 10.09 0.09 -10.42
C ALA A 17 8.79 -0.73 -10.47
N ILE A 18 7.68 -0.13 -10.92
CA ILE A 18 6.41 -0.84 -11.17
C ILE A 18 6.59 -1.87 -12.28
N PHE A 19 7.24 -1.48 -13.37
CA PHE A 19 7.50 -2.37 -14.50
C PHE A 19 8.33 -3.59 -14.13
N GLU A 20 9.41 -3.37 -13.37
CA GLU A 20 10.29 -4.44 -12.89
C GLU A 20 9.51 -5.47 -12.05
N LYS A 21 8.52 -5.01 -11.27
CA LYS A 21 7.69 -5.87 -10.43
C LYS A 21 6.53 -6.54 -11.19
N PHE A 22 5.98 -5.85 -12.19
CA PHE A 22 4.80 -6.26 -12.97
C PHE A 22 5.08 -6.13 -14.47
N PRO A 23 5.91 -7.02 -15.04
CA PRO A 23 6.37 -6.90 -16.43
C PRO A 23 5.25 -7.07 -17.46
N THR A 24 4.12 -7.69 -17.09
CA THR A 24 2.95 -7.88 -17.97
C THR A 24 2.22 -6.59 -18.34
N LEU A 25 2.62 -5.45 -17.77
CA LEU A 25 2.05 -4.13 -18.05
C LEU A 25 2.64 -3.45 -19.30
N ASP A 26 3.60 -4.06 -20.02
CA ASP A 26 4.35 -3.42 -21.13
C ASP A 26 3.54 -3.07 -22.39
N ASN A 27 2.27 -3.46 -22.47
CA ASN A 27 1.49 -3.29 -23.69
C ASN A 27 0.92 -1.86 -23.82
N ASN A 28 1.72 -0.95 -24.38
CA ASN A 28 1.32 0.20 -25.21
C ASN A 28 0.59 1.41 -24.58
N ALA A 29 0.34 1.45 -23.28
CA ALA A 29 -0.17 2.66 -22.61
C ALA A 29 0.49 2.85 -21.26
N ARG A 30 1.15 4.00 -21.09
CA ARG A 30 1.68 4.56 -19.84
C ARG A 30 1.34 3.76 -18.58
N ILE A 31 2.36 3.17 -17.96
CA ILE A 31 2.23 2.42 -16.71
C ILE A 31 1.55 3.29 -15.63
N PRO A 32 0.40 2.87 -15.10
CA PRO A 32 -0.33 3.60 -14.05
C PRO A 32 0.46 3.66 -12.75
N LEU A 33 0.41 4.79 -12.05
CA LEU A 33 1.14 4.96 -10.78
C LEU A 33 0.42 4.34 -9.59
N ILE A 34 -0.88 4.01 -9.71
CA ILE A 34 -1.66 3.30 -8.69
C ILE A 34 -1.02 1.99 -8.25
N PHE A 35 -0.28 1.30 -9.14
CA PHE A 35 0.48 0.09 -8.79
C PHE A 35 1.60 0.36 -7.76
N GLY A 36 2.06 1.60 -7.65
CA GLY A 36 3.06 2.06 -6.69
C GLY A 36 2.72 1.73 -5.22
N ARG A 37 1.43 1.64 -4.88
CA ARG A 37 0.99 1.27 -3.53
C ARG A 37 1.38 -0.16 -3.15
N TYR A 38 1.38 -1.09 -4.11
CA TYR A 38 1.75 -2.49 -3.89
C TYR A 38 3.28 -2.70 -3.80
N LEU A 39 4.07 -1.65 -4.02
CA LEU A 39 5.52 -1.66 -3.80
C LEU A 39 5.87 -1.07 -2.44
N ASN A 40 5.21 0.03 -2.06
CA ASN A 40 5.68 0.90 -0.98
C ASN A 40 4.69 1.04 0.18
N ASN A 41 3.38 0.99 -0.09
CA ASN A 41 2.35 1.27 0.91
C ASN A 41 2.03 0.03 1.73
N LYS A 42 1.59 0.27 2.96
CA LYS A 42 1.18 -0.76 3.89
C LYS A 42 -0.31 -0.53 4.18
N PRO A 43 -1.13 -1.58 4.07
CA PRO A 43 -0.76 -2.99 3.98
C PRO A 43 -0.56 -3.52 2.56
N GLU A 44 -0.83 -2.74 1.50
CA GLU A 44 -1.00 -3.26 0.13
C GLU A 44 0.19 -4.07 -0.38
N LYS A 45 1.42 -3.68 -0.03
CA LYS A 45 2.63 -4.41 -0.44
C LYS A 45 2.76 -5.83 0.11
N PHE A 46 1.97 -6.18 1.13
CA PHE A 46 1.96 -7.52 1.75
C PHE A 46 0.98 -8.48 1.07
N TYR A 47 0.33 -8.07 -0.03
CA TYR A 47 -0.60 -8.90 -0.79
C TYR A 47 -0.10 -10.35 -1.01
N SER A 48 -1.05 -11.29 -1.01
CA SER A 48 -0.74 -12.70 -1.27
C SER A 48 -0.31 -12.92 -2.72
N ARG A 49 0.98 -13.21 -2.94
CA ARG A 49 1.54 -13.44 -4.29
C ARG A 49 0.93 -14.66 -4.97
N ASN A 50 0.66 -15.72 -4.21
CA ASN A 50 0.03 -16.94 -4.74
C ASN A 50 -1.36 -16.64 -5.32
N ILE A 51 -2.19 -15.94 -4.54
CA ILE A 51 -3.55 -15.55 -4.97
C ILE A 51 -3.49 -14.61 -6.16
N PHE A 52 -2.56 -13.64 -6.18
CA PHE A 52 -2.38 -12.75 -7.31
C PHE A 52 -2.12 -13.55 -8.62
N VAL A 53 -1.18 -14.50 -8.59
CA VAL A 53 -0.84 -15.31 -9.77
C VAL A 53 -2.03 -16.16 -10.23
N GLN A 54 -2.68 -16.87 -9.29
CA GLN A 54 -3.84 -17.71 -9.63
C GLN A 54 -5.01 -16.87 -10.18
N ALA A 55 -5.30 -15.72 -9.56
CA ALA A 55 -6.38 -14.85 -10.00
C ALA A 55 -6.11 -14.26 -11.39
N THR A 56 -4.88 -13.80 -11.67
CA THR A 56 -4.51 -13.31 -13.00
C THR A 56 -4.66 -14.40 -14.07
N GLN A 57 -4.30 -15.64 -13.76
CA GLN A 57 -4.51 -16.77 -14.68
C GLN A 57 -6.01 -16.98 -14.94
N ILE A 58 -6.83 -17.04 -13.89
CA ILE A 58 -8.28 -17.25 -14.04
C ILE A 58 -8.93 -16.11 -14.84
N TYR A 59 -8.54 -14.86 -14.63
CA TYR A 59 -9.04 -13.74 -15.44
C TYR A 59 -8.67 -13.88 -16.92
N SER A 60 -7.46 -14.35 -17.21
CA SER A 60 -6.99 -14.58 -18.58
C SER A 60 -7.78 -15.72 -19.23
N ASP A 61 -7.98 -16.83 -18.52
CA ASP A 61 -8.79 -17.97 -18.98
C ASP A 61 -10.27 -17.57 -19.20
N PHE A 62 -10.81 -16.71 -18.33
CA PHE A 62 -12.18 -16.20 -18.46
C PHE A 62 -12.29 -15.34 -19.73
N LEU A 63 -11.33 -14.46 -19.98
CA LEU A 63 -11.29 -13.64 -21.19
C LEU A 63 -11.20 -14.50 -22.45
N GLU A 64 -10.37 -15.54 -22.46
CA GLU A 64 -10.17 -16.41 -23.61
C GLU A 64 -11.39 -17.27 -23.93
N LYS A 65 -12.03 -17.85 -22.90
CA LYS A 65 -13.12 -18.82 -23.09
C LYS A 65 -14.51 -18.18 -23.20
N PHE A 66 -14.76 -17.08 -22.48
CA PHE A 66 -16.09 -16.50 -22.29
C PHE A 66 -16.04 -14.96 -22.32
N GLN A 67 -15.44 -14.39 -23.37
CA GLN A 67 -15.23 -12.94 -23.50
C GLN A 67 -16.53 -12.14 -23.35
N ASP A 68 -17.59 -12.53 -24.05
CA ASP A 68 -18.85 -11.78 -24.08
C ASP A 68 -19.56 -11.83 -22.73
N GLU A 69 -19.57 -12.99 -22.07
CA GLU A 69 -20.11 -13.16 -20.73
C GLU A 69 -19.32 -12.36 -19.70
N LEU A 70 -17.98 -12.35 -19.79
CA LEU A 70 -17.12 -11.51 -18.95
C LEU A 70 -17.46 -10.03 -19.14
N PHE A 71 -17.68 -9.60 -20.38
CA PHE A 71 -17.97 -8.21 -20.70
C PHE A 71 -19.31 -7.76 -20.10
N ILE A 72 -20.33 -8.59 -20.23
CA ILE A 72 -21.65 -8.36 -19.61
C ILE A 72 -21.51 -8.35 -18.08
N PHE A 73 -20.78 -9.31 -17.53
CA PHE A 73 -20.55 -9.43 -16.09
C PHE A 73 -19.89 -8.17 -15.52
N LEU A 74 -18.77 -7.70 -16.10
CA LEU A 74 -18.05 -6.53 -15.61
C LEU A 74 -18.87 -5.23 -15.70
N LYS A 75 -19.74 -5.11 -16.72
CA LYS A 75 -20.67 -3.98 -16.82
C LYS A 75 -21.70 -3.98 -15.69
N ASN A 76 -22.28 -5.15 -15.41
CA ASN A 76 -23.29 -5.30 -14.36
C ASN A 76 -22.70 -5.12 -12.96
N GLU A 77 -21.48 -5.60 -12.71
CA GLU A 77 -20.82 -5.55 -11.40
C GLU A 77 -20.01 -4.26 -11.17
N SER A 78 -19.95 -3.33 -12.14
CA SER A 78 -19.13 -2.11 -12.06
C SER A 78 -19.37 -1.29 -10.80
N ARG A 79 -20.65 -1.17 -10.36
CA ARG A 79 -21.01 -0.46 -9.13
C ARG A 79 -20.48 -1.16 -7.88
N GLU A 80 -20.64 -2.48 -7.80
CA GLU A 80 -20.19 -3.26 -6.65
C GLU A 80 -18.66 -3.26 -6.57
N LEU A 81 -17.96 -3.39 -7.70
CA LEU A 81 -16.50 -3.27 -7.77
C LEU A 81 -16.01 -1.90 -7.29
N ASN A 82 -16.72 -0.82 -7.65
CA ASN A 82 -16.43 0.54 -7.17
C ASN A 82 -16.54 0.63 -5.65
N LEU A 83 -17.61 0.08 -5.07
CA LEU A 83 -17.82 0.07 -3.61
C LEU A 83 -16.78 -0.80 -2.91
N ALA A 84 -16.44 -1.96 -3.47
CA ALA A 84 -15.43 -2.87 -2.93
C ALA A 84 -14.06 -2.22 -2.88
N ASN A 85 -13.62 -1.56 -3.96
CA ASN A 85 -12.34 -0.85 -3.96
C ASN A 85 -12.35 0.33 -2.96
N ARG A 86 -13.44 1.10 -2.85
CA ARG A 86 -13.54 2.16 -1.82
C ARG A 86 -13.42 1.60 -0.41
N ASN A 87 -14.14 0.52 -0.09
CA ASN A 87 -14.07 -0.13 1.21
C ASN A 87 -12.66 -0.64 1.51
N LEU A 88 -12.02 -1.29 0.53
CA LEU A 88 -10.65 -1.78 0.68
C LEU A 88 -9.66 -0.64 0.91
N SER A 89 -9.75 0.43 0.12
CA SER A 89 -8.88 1.60 0.26
C SER A 89 -9.08 2.32 1.59
N GLU A 90 -10.32 2.45 2.08
CA GLU A 90 -10.59 2.98 3.41
C GLU A 90 -9.92 2.14 4.50
N ILE A 91 -10.01 0.81 4.40
CA ILE A 91 -9.39 -0.11 5.36
C ILE A 91 -7.87 -0.01 5.26
N ASN A 92 -7.28 -0.03 4.06
CA ASN A 92 -5.85 0.10 3.84
C ASN A 92 -5.26 1.39 4.43
N LEU A 93 -6.02 2.48 4.45
CA LEU A 93 -5.59 3.77 5.02
C LEU A 93 -5.60 3.79 6.56
N LEU A 94 -6.19 2.79 7.24
CA LEU A 94 -6.24 2.75 8.69
C LEU A 94 -4.84 2.50 9.30
N PRO A 95 -4.44 3.22 10.36
CA PRO A 95 -3.14 3.05 11.01
C PRO A 95 -3.11 1.84 11.97
N ILE A 96 -3.64 0.70 11.52
CA ILE A 96 -3.81 -0.52 12.33
C ILE A 96 -2.96 -1.69 11.83
N HIS A 97 -2.39 -1.61 10.62
CA HIS A 97 -1.84 -2.80 9.94
C HIS A 97 -0.37 -3.09 10.25
N ASP A 98 0.45 -2.06 10.39
CA ASP A 98 1.89 -2.19 10.62
C ASP A 98 2.27 -1.57 11.96
N ILE A 99 1.74 -2.16 13.03
CA ILE A 99 2.01 -1.74 14.42
C ILE A 99 2.51 -2.92 15.24
N LYS A 100 3.28 -2.61 16.29
CA LYS A 100 3.56 -3.52 17.38
C LYS A 100 2.27 -3.79 18.19
N LEU A 101 2.01 -5.06 18.51
CA LEU A 101 0.88 -5.44 19.37
C LEU A 101 1.25 -5.28 20.86
N PRO A 102 0.27 -5.00 21.74
CA PRO A 102 0.49 -5.06 23.18
C PRO A 102 0.83 -6.50 23.61
N ASP A 103 2.00 -6.71 24.22
CA ASP A 103 2.41 -8.04 24.71
C ASP A 103 2.05 -8.28 26.19
N ASP A 104 2.03 -7.22 27.01
CA ASP A 104 1.90 -7.33 28.47
C ASP A 104 0.52 -6.87 29.00
N ASP A 105 -0.44 -6.62 28.11
CA ASP A 105 -1.73 -6.01 28.47
C ASP A 105 -2.88 -6.61 27.64
N ASP A 106 -3.48 -7.68 28.17
CA ASP A 106 -4.58 -8.39 27.53
C ASP A 106 -5.80 -7.49 27.31
N ILE A 107 -6.08 -6.55 28.22
CA ILE A 107 -7.21 -5.61 28.07
C ILE A 107 -6.99 -4.70 26.87
N LYS A 108 -5.78 -4.15 26.70
CA LYS A 108 -5.46 -3.35 25.51
C LYS A 108 -5.53 -4.17 24.23
N LEU A 109 -5.08 -5.42 24.26
CA LEU A 109 -5.14 -6.31 23.10
C LEU A 109 -6.60 -6.64 22.73
N ILE A 110 -7.45 -6.93 23.72
CA ILE A 110 -8.90 -7.14 23.54
C ILE A 110 -9.54 -5.89 22.94
N ASN A 111 -9.32 -4.71 23.52
CA ASN A 111 -9.88 -3.46 23.02
C ASN A 111 -9.41 -3.14 21.60
N TYR A 112 -8.15 -3.41 21.28
CA TYR A 112 -7.64 -3.25 19.93
C TYR A 112 -8.36 -4.18 18.95
N CYS A 113 -8.53 -5.46 19.33
CA CYS A 113 -9.29 -6.41 18.51
C CYS A 113 -10.74 -5.96 18.31
N ASP A 114 -11.42 -5.56 19.39
CA ASP A 114 -12.83 -5.17 19.38
C ASP A 114 -13.11 -3.91 18.56
N TYR A 115 -12.32 -2.84 18.76
CA TYR A 115 -12.58 -1.57 18.09
C TYR A 115 -11.93 -1.47 16.71
N SER A 116 -10.83 -2.19 16.44
CA SER A 116 -10.05 -2.01 15.22
C SER A 116 -10.11 -3.20 14.27
N ILE A 117 -10.23 -4.43 14.76
CA ILE A 117 -10.10 -5.63 13.92
C ILE A 117 -11.46 -6.20 13.56
N LEU A 118 -12.32 -6.51 14.53
CA LEU A 118 -13.62 -7.16 14.28
C LEU A 118 -14.53 -6.38 13.30
N PRO A 119 -14.72 -5.05 13.44
CA PRO A 119 -15.59 -4.31 12.52
C PRO A 119 -15.02 -4.26 11.10
N ASN A 120 -13.69 -4.16 10.98
CA ASN A 120 -13.01 -4.12 9.69
C ASN A 120 -12.93 -5.51 9.04
N TYR A 121 -12.85 -6.59 9.83
CA TYR A 121 -12.98 -7.95 9.33
C TYR A 121 -14.34 -8.16 8.66
N LEU A 122 -15.43 -7.78 9.33
CA LEU A 122 -16.77 -7.89 8.75
C LEU A 122 -16.92 -7.02 7.51
N LYS A 123 -16.37 -5.79 7.53
CA LYS A 123 -16.36 -4.90 6.37
C LYS A 123 -15.55 -5.46 5.19
N LEU A 124 -14.43 -6.15 5.44
CA LEU A 124 -13.67 -6.84 4.40
C LEU A 124 -14.48 -7.99 3.80
N ILE A 125 -15.05 -8.86 4.63
CA ILE A 125 -15.82 -10.01 4.16
C ILE A 125 -17.03 -9.56 3.32
N GLU A 126 -17.86 -8.69 3.87
CA GLU A 126 -19.13 -8.30 3.24
C GLU A 126 -18.97 -7.25 2.15
N GLY A 127 -18.05 -6.31 2.35
CA GLY A 127 -17.88 -5.13 1.51
C GLY A 127 -16.84 -5.30 0.41
N VAL A 128 -15.91 -6.27 0.53
CA VAL A 128 -14.79 -6.43 -0.40
C VAL A 128 -14.71 -7.86 -0.93
N TYR A 129 -14.39 -8.84 -0.07
CA TYR A 129 -14.19 -10.24 -0.43
C TYR A 129 -15.38 -10.82 -1.21
N ARG A 130 -16.60 -10.56 -0.72
CA ARG A 130 -17.83 -10.98 -1.39
C ARG A 130 -17.85 -10.57 -2.86
N VAL A 131 -17.46 -9.33 -3.17
CA VAL A 131 -17.52 -8.79 -4.54
C VAL A 131 -16.36 -9.31 -5.39
N ILE A 132 -15.13 -9.26 -4.88
CA ILE A 132 -13.93 -9.58 -5.67
C ILE A 132 -13.82 -11.06 -6.03
N ILE A 133 -14.50 -11.96 -5.30
CA ILE A 133 -14.52 -13.38 -5.61
C ILE A 133 -15.57 -13.77 -6.65
N ASN A 134 -16.56 -12.89 -6.87
CA ASN A 134 -17.67 -13.14 -7.79
C ASN A 134 -17.23 -13.45 -9.25
N PRO A 135 -16.19 -12.79 -9.82
CA PRO A 135 -15.68 -13.17 -11.13
C PRO A 135 -15.19 -14.62 -11.22
N ILE A 136 -14.55 -15.13 -10.15
CA ILE A 136 -14.04 -16.50 -10.08
C ILE A 136 -15.20 -17.50 -10.02
N VAL A 137 -16.24 -17.17 -9.25
CA VAL A 137 -17.46 -17.98 -9.16
C VAL A 137 -18.17 -18.02 -10.51
N ALA A 138 -18.30 -16.88 -11.19
CA ALA A 138 -18.93 -16.78 -12.50
C ALA A 138 -18.19 -17.65 -13.54
N PHE A 139 -16.85 -17.58 -13.55
CA PHE A 139 -16.03 -18.44 -14.40
C PHE A 139 -16.30 -19.94 -14.15
N VAL A 140 -16.32 -20.37 -12.88
CA VAL A 140 -16.58 -21.77 -12.51
C VAL A 140 -18.01 -22.21 -12.89
N GLN A 141 -19.00 -21.33 -12.79
CA GLN A 141 -20.37 -21.62 -13.22
C GLN A 141 -20.43 -21.85 -14.74
N LEU A 142 -19.80 -20.98 -15.53
CA LEU A 142 -19.75 -21.11 -16.98
C LEU A 142 -19.02 -22.38 -17.43
N GLU A 143 -17.90 -22.73 -16.79
CA GLU A 143 -17.20 -23.99 -17.07
C GLU A 143 -18.06 -25.24 -16.79
N LYS A 144 -19.04 -25.13 -15.88
CA LYS A 144 -20.02 -26.20 -15.59
C LYS A 144 -21.26 -26.13 -16.50
N GLY A 145 -21.30 -25.22 -17.48
CA GLY A 145 -22.46 -24.98 -18.34
C GLY A 145 -23.65 -24.34 -17.60
N GLN A 146 -23.41 -23.69 -16.47
CA GLN A 146 -24.44 -23.01 -15.67
C GLN A 146 -24.50 -21.53 -16.03
N GLN A 147 -25.68 -20.93 -15.85
CA GLN A 147 -25.83 -19.48 -15.97
C GLN A 147 -25.21 -18.76 -14.77
N ILE A 148 -24.63 -17.59 -15.02
CA ILE A 148 -24.11 -16.73 -13.95
C ILE A 148 -25.27 -16.32 -13.05
N SER A 149 -25.20 -16.70 -11.78
CA SER A 149 -26.23 -16.40 -10.78
C SER A 149 -25.65 -15.66 -9.59
N ASN A 150 -26.39 -14.66 -9.11
CA ASN A 150 -26.01 -13.94 -7.91
C ASN A 150 -26.32 -14.78 -6.67
N GLN A 151 -25.28 -15.35 -6.07
CA GLN A 151 -25.42 -16.24 -4.91
C GLN A 151 -25.00 -15.55 -3.61
N LYS A 152 -25.48 -16.06 -2.47
CA LYS A 152 -24.95 -15.67 -1.15
C LYS A 152 -23.49 -16.10 -1.02
N ILE A 153 -22.71 -15.37 -0.20
CA ILE A 153 -21.26 -15.60 -0.03
C ILE A 153 -20.90 -17.04 0.33
N PHE A 154 -21.65 -17.67 1.26
CA PHE A 154 -21.44 -19.07 1.63
C PHE A 154 -21.52 -20.01 0.42
N ASN A 155 -22.57 -19.88 -0.39
CA ASN A 155 -22.77 -20.69 -1.60
C ASN A 155 -21.70 -20.39 -2.67
N ARG A 156 -21.17 -19.16 -2.73
CA ARG A 156 -20.04 -18.81 -3.62
C ARG A 156 -18.81 -19.60 -3.23
N CYS A 157 -18.45 -19.61 -1.95
CA CYS A 157 -17.31 -20.35 -1.42
C CYS A 157 -17.47 -21.86 -1.63
N GLU A 158 -18.66 -22.42 -1.39
CA GLU A 158 -18.93 -23.85 -1.67
C GLU A 158 -18.78 -24.21 -3.15
N ASN A 159 -19.12 -23.30 -4.06
CA ASN A 159 -19.04 -23.57 -5.50
C ASN A 159 -17.62 -23.65 -6.03
N ILE A 160 -16.69 -22.93 -5.41
CA ILE A 160 -15.30 -22.84 -5.83
C ILE A 160 -14.35 -23.71 -5.01
N CYS A 161 -14.70 -24.08 -3.76
CA CYS A 161 -13.79 -24.75 -2.83
C CYS A 161 -13.16 -26.05 -3.38
N LYS A 162 -13.89 -26.79 -4.22
CA LYS A 162 -13.39 -28.05 -4.81
C LYS A 162 -12.30 -27.84 -5.87
N LYS A 163 -12.37 -26.74 -6.64
CA LYS A 163 -11.45 -26.47 -7.75
C LYS A 163 -10.38 -25.44 -7.37
N TYR A 164 -10.75 -24.49 -6.52
CA TYR A 164 -9.95 -23.34 -6.12
C TYR A 164 -10.08 -23.12 -4.59
N PRO A 165 -9.57 -24.06 -3.76
CA PRO A 165 -9.70 -24.01 -2.30
C PRO A 165 -9.11 -22.72 -1.71
N ASP A 166 -7.94 -22.29 -2.22
CA ASP A 166 -7.25 -21.07 -1.79
C ASP A 166 -8.13 -19.80 -1.85
N PHE A 167 -9.18 -19.80 -2.70
CA PHE A 167 -10.13 -18.70 -2.81
C PHE A 167 -11.27 -18.80 -1.79
N SER A 168 -11.66 -20.00 -1.38
CA SER A 168 -12.69 -20.22 -0.35
C SER A 168 -12.14 -20.13 1.08
N ASP A 169 -10.88 -20.50 1.29
CA ASP A 169 -10.26 -20.61 2.62
C ASP A 169 -10.35 -19.34 3.49
N PRO A 170 -10.22 -18.11 2.95
CA PRO A 170 -10.34 -16.89 3.76
C PRO A 170 -11.74 -16.65 4.35
N PHE A 171 -12.77 -17.37 3.89
CA PHE A 171 -14.13 -17.20 4.38
C PHE A 171 -14.44 -18.15 5.55
N LEU A 172 -14.29 -17.61 6.77
CA LEU A 172 -14.64 -18.31 8.00
C LEU A 172 -16.08 -17.99 8.42
N ASN A 173 -17.02 -18.86 8.04
CA ASN A 173 -18.46 -18.62 8.22
C ASN A 173 -18.87 -18.43 9.69
N THR A 174 -18.38 -19.29 10.59
CA THR A 174 -18.67 -19.23 12.03
C THR A 174 -18.22 -17.89 12.62
N ILE A 175 -17.01 -17.45 12.28
CA ILE A 175 -16.47 -16.15 12.70
C ILE A 175 -17.34 -15.01 12.17
N ARG A 176 -17.63 -14.99 10.86
CA ARG A 176 -18.44 -13.95 10.22
C ARG A 176 -19.81 -13.82 10.90
N ASN A 177 -20.48 -14.95 11.12
CA ASN A 177 -21.83 -14.97 11.73
C ASN A 177 -21.77 -14.58 13.21
N GLY A 178 -20.80 -15.11 13.95
CA GLY A 178 -20.56 -14.73 15.35
C GLY A 178 -20.38 -13.22 15.49
N ILE A 179 -19.58 -12.59 14.63
CA ILE A 179 -19.41 -11.12 14.64
C ILE A 179 -20.71 -10.41 14.28
N ALA A 180 -21.39 -10.82 13.20
CA ALA A 180 -22.60 -10.16 12.72
C ALA A 180 -23.78 -10.23 13.70
N HIS A 181 -23.85 -11.30 14.50
CA HIS A 181 -24.94 -11.54 15.46
C HIS A 181 -24.56 -11.25 16.92
N GLY A 182 -23.34 -10.79 17.18
CA GLY A 182 -22.85 -10.48 18.53
C GLY A 182 -22.50 -11.72 19.37
N GLY A 183 -22.33 -12.89 18.73
CA GLY A 183 -21.86 -14.14 19.34
C GLY A 183 -20.36 -14.16 19.58
N ILE A 184 -19.83 -13.19 20.34
CA ILE A 184 -18.42 -13.07 20.68
C ILE A 184 -18.24 -13.17 22.20
N VAL A 185 -17.35 -14.05 22.63
CA VAL A 185 -16.97 -14.20 24.05
C VAL A 185 -15.46 -14.06 24.19
N TYR A 186 -15.02 -13.19 25.10
CA TYR A 186 -13.60 -13.01 25.42
C TYR A 186 -13.19 -13.91 26.57
N GLY A 187 -12.16 -14.74 26.33
CA GLY A 187 -11.51 -15.59 27.32
C GLY A 187 -10.17 -15.00 27.78
N ASN A 188 -9.36 -15.83 28.45
CA ASN A 188 -8.02 -15.43 28.88
C ASN A 188 -7.04 -15.48 27.70
N GLY A 189 -6.88 -14.35 27.00
CA GLY A 189 -6.06 -14.25 25.78
C GLY A 189 -6.68 -14.88 24.53
N SER A 190 -7.93 -15.37 24.63
CA SER A 190 -8.68 -15.98 23.54
C SER A 190 -9.97 -15.22 23.21
N ILE A 191 -10.45 -15.44 21.99
CA ILE A 191 -11.73 -14.97 21.48
C ILE A 191 -12.48 -16.18 20.93
N THR A 192 -13.72 -16.32 21.35
CA THR A 192 -14.61 -17.41 20.93
C THR A 192 -15.76 -16.85 20.12
N PHE A 193 -15.96 -17.40 18.93
CA PHE A 193 -17.06 -17.06 18.03
C PHE A 193 -18.12 -18.16 18.09
N ILE A 194 -19.38 -17.76 18.29
CA ILE A 194 -20.52 -18.66 18.44
C ILE A 194 -21.50 -18.38 17.30
N ASP A 195 -21.79 -19.40 16.52
CA ASP A 195 -22.80 -19.38 15.46
C ASP A 195 -23.71 -20.59 15.59
N GLU A 196 -24.94 -20.36 16.08
CA GLU A 196 -25.92 -21.42 16.39
C GLU A 196 -25.31 -22.53 17.27
N ASN A 197 -24.91 -23.66 16.66
CA ASN A 197 -24.34 -24.83 17.33
C ASN A 197 -22.83 -24.99 17.13
N LYS A 198 -22.18 -24.08 16.38
CA LYS A 198 -20.75 -24.10 16.11
C LYS A 198 -20.02 -23.09 16.99
N VAL A 199 -18.90 -23.53 17.54
CA VAL A 199 -18.04 -22.74 18.40
C VAL A 199 -16.62 -22.85 17.86
N GLU A 200 -16.00 -21.72 17.58
CA GLU A 200 -14.60 -21.64 17.15
C GLU A 200 -13.84 -20.69 18.09
N GLU A 201 -12.74 -21.18 18.65
CA GLU A 201 -11.89 -20.43 19.58
C GLU A 201 -10.52 -20.17 18.96
N TYR A 202 -10.06 -18.93 19.08
CA TYR A 202 -8.75 -18.47 18.61
C TYR A 202 -8.04 -17.72 19.73
N SER A 203 -6.71 -17.75 19.77
CA SER A 203 -6.00 -16.68 20.48
C SER A 203 -6.24 -15.35 19.75
N ILE A 204 -6.28 -14.23 20.48
CA ILE A 204 -6.53 -12.91 19.87
C ILE A 204 -5.47 -12.59 18.79
N LYS A 205 -4.21 -12.97 19.05
CA LYS A 205 -3.11 -12.78 18.08
C LYS A 205 -3.31 -13.61 16.82
N GLN A 206 -3.79 -14.86 16.93
CA GLN A 206 -4.12 -15.69 15.76
C GLN A 206 -5.25 -15.06 14.95
N PHE A 207 -6.32 -14.59 15.58
CA PHE A 207 -7.41 -13.94 14.85
C PHE A 207 -6.97 -12.66 14.12
N ILE A 208 -6.04 -11.89 14.70
CA ILE A 208 -5.44 -10.73 14.00
C ILE A 208 -4.67 -11.18 12.75
N VAL A 209 -4.02 -12.35 12.78
CA VAL A 209 -3.35 -12.92 11.61
C VAL A 209 -4.38 -13.33 10.55
N GLU A 210 -5.49 -13.97 10.93
CA GLU A 210 -6.58 -14.28 9.99
C GLU A 210 -7.13 -13.02 9.29
N PHE A 211 -7.26 -11.91 10.03
CA PHE A 211 -7.62 -10.62 9.45
C PHE A 211 -6.58 -10.10 8.45
N ASP A 212 -5.28 -10.20 8.79
CA ASP A 212 -4.19 -9.78 7.90
C ASP A 212 -4.15 -10.60 6.62
N ASP A 213 -4.33 -11.92 6.72
CA ASP A 213 -4.29 -12.83 5.59
C ASP A 213 -5.50 -12.59 4.66
N LEU A 214 -6.69 -12.33 5.22
CA LEU A 214 -7.86 -11.90 4.45
C LEU A 214 -7.61 -10.56 3.72
N LEU A 215 -6.96 -9.59 4.39
CA LEU A 215 -6.64 -8.30 3.78
C LEU A 215 -5.62 -8.44 2.66
N ASP A 216 -4.60 -9.28 2.85
CA ASP A 216 -3.58 -9.60 1.84
C ASP A 216 -4.18 -10.34 0.65
N PHE A 217 -5.15 -11.23 0.89
CA PHE A 217 -5.97 -11.84 -0.15
C PHE A 217 -6.75 -10.80 -0.94
N CYS A 218 -7.47 -9.89 -0.27
CA CYS A 218 -8.27 -8.86 -0.93
C CYS A 218 -7.42 -7.91 -1.76
N ASN A 219 -6.26 -7.50 -1.23
CA ASN A 219 -5.29 -6.69 -1.96
C ASN A 219 -4.73 -7.42 -3.18
N ALA A 220 -4.45 -8.73 -3.07
CA ALA A 220 -3.98 -9.55 -4.19
C ALA A 220 -5.01 -9.68 -5.31
N MET A 221 -6.27 -9.95 -4.97
CA MET A 221 -7.38 -10.03 -5.92
C MET A 221 -7.59 -8.69 -6.64
N MET A 222 -7.55 -7.57 -5.90
CA MET A 222 -7.70 -6.25 -6.49
C MET A 222 -6.54 -5.87 -7.42
N LEU A 223 -5.32 -6.25 -7.03
CA LEU A 223 -4.13 -6.10 -7.87
C LEU A 223 -4.24 -6.95 -9.15
N ALA A 224 -4.69 -8.20 -9.03
CA ALA A 224 -4.88 -9.10 -10.17
C ALA A 224 -5.90 -8.52 -11.17
N TYR A 225 -7.02 -8.00 -10.68
CA TYR A 225 -8.02 -7.31 -11.51
C TYR A 225 -7.43 -6.09 -12.22
N LEU A 226 -6.67 -5.25 -11.51
CA LEU A 226 -6.02 -4.08 -12.10
C LEU A 226 -5.00 -4.47 -13.17
N THR A 227 -4.11 -5.42 -12.88
CA THR A 227 -3.13 -5.92 -13.86
C THR A 227 -3.84 -6.47 -15.09
N PHE A 228 -4.86 -7.30 -14.89
CA PHE A 228 -5.67 -7.87 -15.97
C PHE A 228 -6.32 -6.79 -16.84
N TYR A 229 -6.93 -5.77 -16.23
CA TYR A 229 -7.56 -4.68 -16.97
C TYR A 229 -6.53 -3.90 -17.81
N TYR A 230 -5.43 -3.47 -17.20
CA TYR A 230 -4.43 -2.64 -17.88
C TYR A 230 -3.69 -3.39 -18.98
N SER A 231 -3.38 -4.67 -18.78
CA SER A 231 -2.78 -5.52 -19.82
C SER A 231 -3.71 -5.69 -21.04
N ASN A 232 -5.02 -5.52 -20.89
CA ASN A 232 -6.03 -5.68 -21.95
C ASN A 232 -6.82 -4.39 -22.24
N HIS A 233 -6.27 -3.21 -21.90
CA HIS A 233 -7.03 -1.95 -21.91
C HIS A 233 -7.64 -1.57 -23.27
N LEU A 234 -6.95 -1.88 -24.39
CA LEU A 234 -7.46 -1.61 -25.73
C LEU A 234 -8.71 -2.43 -26.05
N LEU A 235 -8.72 -3.69 -25.62
CA LEU A 235 -9.84 -4.61 -25.78
C LEU A 235 -11.03 -4.20 -24.90
N PHE A 236 -10.78 -3.81 -23.65
CA PHE A 236 -11.84 -3.30 -22.78
C PHE A 236 -12.44 -1.99 -23.30
N LYS A 237 -11.59 -1.11 -23.86
CA LYS A 237 -12.04 0.13 -24.49
C LYS A 237 -12.95 -0.14 -25.70
N SER A 238 -12.62 -1.11 -26.57
CA SER A 238 -13.50 -1.46 -27.69
C SER A 238 -14.81 -2.12 -27.23
N GLY A 239 -14.78 -2.85 -26.11
CA GLY A 239 -15.95 -3.43 -25.46
C GLY A 239 -16.83 -2.45 -24.66
N ASN A 240 -16.48 -1.17 -24.59
CA ASN A 240 -17.09 -0.16 -23.70
C ASN A 240 -17.11 -0.61 -22.22
N ILE A 241 -15.99 -1.18 -21.76
CA ILE A 241 -15.78 -1.57 -20.37
C ILE A 241 -14.77 -0.61 -19.78
N PHE A 242 -15.17 0.03 -18.69
CA PHE A 242 -14.38 1.04 -18.03
C PHE A 242 -14.05 0.60 -16.61
N LEU A 243 -12.84 0.95 -16.16
CA LEU A 243 -12.46 0.81 -14.75
C LEU A 243 -13.45 1.57 -13.85
N PRO A 244 -13.81 0.99 -12.69
CA PRO A 244 -14.54 1.70 -11.65
C PRO A 244 -13.90 3.05 -11.28
N SER A 245 -14.72 4.07 -11.01
CA SER A 245 -14.21 5.43 -10.80
C SER A 245 -13.37 5.60 -9.53
N SER A 246 -13.48 4.70 -8.55
CA SER A 246 -12.57 4.65 -7.41
C SER A 246 -11.09 4.55 -7.84
N PHE A 247 -10.79 3.77 -8.87
CA PHE A 247 -9.42 3.64 -9.38
C PHE A 247 -8.95 4.91 -10.08
N LEU A 248 -9.84 5.64 -10.77
CA LEU A 248 -9.52 6.95 -11.33
C LEU A 248 -9.07 7.91 -10.23
N PHE A 249 -9.78 7.92 -9.11
CA PHE A 249 -9.46 8.84 -8.02
C PHE A 249 -8.12 8.51 -7.36
N GLU A 250 -7.81 7.23 -7.25
CA GLU A 250 -6.52 6.76 -6.75
C GLU A 250 -5.38 7.08 -7.72
N GLU A 251 -5.58 6.89 -9.03
CA GLU A 251 -4.59 7.26 -10.04
C GLU A 251 -4.38 8.78 -10.08
N ILE A 252 -5.46 9.59 -10.02
CA ILE A 252 -5.35 11.06 -9.91
C ILE A 252 -4.53 11.44 -8.67
N LYS A 253 -4.77 10.77 -7.54
CA LYS A 253 -4.03 11.04 -6.30
C LYS A 253 -2.54 10.75 -6.46
N GLU A 254 -2.17 9.58 -6.98
CA GLU A 254 -0.77 9.17 -7.16
C GLU A 254 -0.05 10.01 -8.23
N GLU A 255 -0.75 10.37 -9.29
CA GLU A 255 -0.21 11.08 -10.44
C GLU A 255 -0.04 12.58 -10.20
N LEU A 256 -0.90 13.20 -9.39
CA LEU A 256 -0.97 14.66 -9.30
C LEU A 256 -0.49 15.19 -7.95
N SER A 257 -0.20 14.31 -6.98
CA SER A 257 0.36 14.74 -5.70
C SER A 257 1.86 15.02 -5.80
N ALA A 258 2.29 16.09 -5.14
CA ALA A 258 3.64 16.62 -5.09
C ALA A 258 3.98 17.13 -3.67
N PRO A 259 5.27 17.36 -3.34
CA PRO A 259 5.72 17.72 -1.98
C PRO A 259 5.04 18.90 -1.28
N SER A 260 4.36 19.78 -2.01
CA SER A 260 3.61 20.92 -1.46
C SER A 260 2.19 21.04 -2.01
N TRP A 261 1.71 19.99 -2.68
CA TRP A 261 0.41 19.91 -3.34
C TRP A 261 -0.12 18.49 -3.29
N GLU A 262 -1.08 18.22 -2.43
CA GLU A 262 -1.62 16.88 -2.22
C GLU A 262 -3.08 16.83 -2.68
N VAL A 263 -3.40 15.89 -3.57
CA VAL A 263 -4.79 15.58 -3.89
C VAL A 263 -5.30 14.62 -2.80
N ARG A 264 -6.18 15.12 -1.91
CA ARG A 264 -6.72 14.32 -0.80
C ARG A 264 -7.79 13.33 -1.25
N GLY A 265 -8.51 13.66 -2.31
CA GLY A 265 -9.54 12.80 -2.87
C GLY A 265 -10.41 13.51 -3.90
N CYS A 266 -11.29 12.73 -4.52
CA CYS A 266 -12.23 13.21 -5.52
C CYS A 266 -13.63 12.65 -5.26
N ILE A 267 -14.65 13.44 -5.58
CA ILE A 267 -16.05 13.06 -5.48
C ILE A 267 -16.76 13.47 -6.76
N GLU A 268 -17.54 12.55 -7.33
CA GLU A 268 -18.47 12.86 -8.40
C GLU A 268 -19.69 13.58 -7.84
N SER A 269 -20.07 14.67 -8.50
CA SER A 269 -21.21 15.49 -8.14
C SER A 269 -21.91 15.97 -9.41
N VAL A 270 -23.05 16.62 -9.23
CA VAL A 270 -23.85 17.19 -10.31
C VAL A 270 -24.03 18.67 -10.02
N THR A 271 -23.84 19.52 -11.03
CA THR A 271 -24.06 20.96 -10.90
C THR A 271 -25.56 21.28 -10.76
N TYR A 272 -25.89 22.52 -10.38
CA TYR A 272 -27.29 22.99 -10.42
C TYR A 272 -27.93 22.88 -11.81
N LYS A 273 -27.12 22.88 -12.88
CA LYS A 273 -27.56 22.69 -14.27
C LYS A 273 -27.73 21.22 -14.67
N LYS A 274 -27.61 20.29 -13.73
CA LYS A 274 -27.61 18.84 -13.98
C LYS A 274 -26.43 18.35 -14.83
N GLU A 275 -25.31 19.07 -14.83
CA GLU A 275 -24.10 18.67 -15.54
C GLU A 275 -23.18 17.87 -14.62
N ASN A 276 -22.45 16.90 -15.17
CA ASN A 276 -21.50 16.09 -14.41
C ASN A 276 -20.30 16.95 -13.96
N GLN A 277 -19.99 16.92 -12.67
CA GLN A 277 -18.88 17.63 -12.07
C GLN A 277 -17.98 16.67 -11.30
N LEU A 278 -16.67 16.85 -11.42
CA LEU A 278 -15.70 16.21 -10.53
C LEU A 278 -15.23 17.23 -9.49
N ILE A 279 -15.50 16.96 -8.22
CA ILE A 279 -14.97 17.72 -7.09
C ILE A 279 -13.63 17.11 -6.69
N ILE A 280 -12.61 17.95 -6.53
CA ILE A 280 -11.24 17.56 -6.23
C ILE A 280 -10.81 18.33 -4.98
N TYR A 281 -10.44 17.60 -3.94
CA TYR A 281 -9.99 18.17 -2.68
C TYR A 281 -8.47 18.25 -2.67
N ILE A 282 -7.93 19.45 -2.51
CA ILE A 282 -6.50 19.73 -2.54
C ILE A 282 -6.07 20.29 -1.20
N SER A 283 -4.94 19.78 -0.71
CA SER A 283 -4.20 20.35 0.39
C SER A 283 -2.88 20.88 -0.09
N ASP A 284 -2.58 22.13 0.20
CA ASP A 284 -1.34 22.77 -0.25
C ASP A 284 -0.58 23.44 0.89
N SER A 285 0.72 23.57 0.69
CA SER A 285 1.59 24.42 1.52
C SER A 285 2.31 25.44 0.64
N LEU A 286 1.65 25.90 -0.41
CA LEU A 286 2.20 26.88 -1.34
C LEU A 286 2.08 28.28 -0.73
N LEU A 287 3.05 29.14 -1.06
CA LEU A 287 3.11 30.50 -0.52
C LEU A 287 2.84 31.58 -1.58
N GLY A 288 2.65 31.20 -2.84
CA GLY A 288 2.52 32.14 -3.95
C GLY A 288 1.43 31.73 -4.93
N LYS A 289 0.60 32.70 -5.32
CA LYS A 289 -0.50 32.52 -6.29
C LYS A 289 -0.04 31.93 -7.62
N ILE A 290 1.14 32.32 -8.12
CA ILE A 290 1.69 31.79 -9.38
C ILE A 290 1.94 30.29 -9.28
N HIS A 291 2.49 29.82 -8.16
CA HIS A 291 2.71 28.39 -7.93
C HIS A 291 1.38 27.64 -7.83
N LEU A 292 0.40 28.21 -7.11
CA LEU A 292 -0.94 27.62 -7.03
C LEU A 292 -1.54 27.43 -8.43
N LEU A 293 -1.49 28.46 -9.27
CA LEU A 293 -1.98 28.37 -10.65
C LEU A 293 -1.21 27.33 -11.46
N PHE A 294 0.11 27.24 -11.32
CA PHE A 294 0.95 26.25 -11.99
C PHE A 294 0.57 24.80 -11.61
N TYR A 295 0.44 24.51 -10.31
CA TYR A 295 0.05 23.17 -9.86
C TYR A 295 -1.39 22.82 -10.27
N LEU A 296 -2.27 23.80 -10.25
CA LEU A 296 -3.65 23.66 -10.70
C LEU A 296 -3.74 23.35 -12.20
N THR A 297 -3.06 24.10 -13.06
CA THR A 297 -3.06 23.83 -14.51
C THR A 297 -2.46 22.45 -14.80
N GLY A 298 -1.38 22.08 -14.10
CA GLY A 298 -0.81 20.74 -14.14
C GLY A 298 -1.81 19.65 -13.72
N THR A 299 -2.58 19.89 -12.66
CA THR A 299 -3.61 18.97 -12.17
C THR A 299 -4.74 18.81 -13.20
N VAL A 300 -5.28 19.91 -13.73
CA VAL A 300 -6.31 19.87 -14.79
C VAL A 300 -5.82 19.09 -16.00
N ARG A 301 -4.59 19.37 -16.47
CA ARG A 301 -3.98 18.67 -17.60
C ARG A 301 -3.81 17.17 -17.33
N GLY A 302 -3.39 16.81 -16.13
CA GLY A 302 -3.26 15.41 -15.72
C GLY A 302 -4.60 14.68 -15.74
N ILE A 303 -5.65 15.30 -15.19
CA ILE A 303 -7.01 14.76 -15.19
C ILE A 303 -7.53 14.55 -16.62
N LEU A 304 -7.33 15.53 -17.51
CA LEU A 304 -7.74 15.42 -18.92
C LEU A 304 -7.08 14.23 -19.63
N LYS A 305 -5.84 13.89 -19.28
CA LYS A 305 -5.13 12.71 -19.81
C LYS A 305 -5.68 11.40 -19.25
N LEU A 306 -6.15 11.38 -18.00
CA LEU A 306 -6.62 10.18 -17.33
C LEU A 306 -8.07 9.83 -17.68
N ILE A 307 -8.94 10.84 -17.82
CA ILE A 307 -10.38 10.66 -18.06
C ILE A 307 -10.71 9.65 -19.19
N PRO A 308 -10.05 9.68 -20.37
CA PRO A 308 -10.37 8.75 -21.46
C PRO A 308 -10.27 7.26 -21.10
N PHE A 309 -9.47 6.88 -20.10
CA PHE A 309 -9.31 5.49 -19.65
C PHE A 309 -10.49 4.98 -18.82
N TYR A 310 -11.30 5.89 -18.27
CA TYR A 310 -12.37 5.59 -17.33
C TYR A 310 -13.76 5.88 -17.89
N GLY A 311 -13.85 6.28 -19.16
CA GLY A 311 -15.13 6.42 -19.88
C GLY A 311 -16.10 7.44 -19.32
N LYS A 312 -15.64 8.35 -18.46
CA LYS A 312 -16.47 9.40 -17.87
C LYS A 312 -16.26 10.71 -18.55
N GLU A 313 -17.32 11.49 -18.70
CA GLU A 313 -17.21 12.87 -19.14
C GLU A 313 -17.74 13.80 -18.05
N TYR A 314 -16.86 14.71 -17.64
CA TYR A 314 -17.20 15.80 -16.74
C TYR A 314 -17.31 17.08 -17.55
N SER A 315 -18.32 17.89 -17.29
CA SER A 315 -18.44 19.22 -17.88
C SER A 315 -17.65 20.25 -17.09
N ARG A 316 -17.40 19.98 -15.80
CA ARG A 316 -16.78 20.92 -14.85
C ARG A 316 -15.85 20.22 -13.87
N PHE A 317 -14.70 20.82 -13.59
CA PHE A 317 -13.81 20.44 -12.50
C PHE A 317 -13.91 21.48 -11.38
N PHE A 318 -14.20 21.04 -10.17
CA PHE A 318 -14.32 21.92 -9.00
C PHE A 318 -13.24 21.57 -7.99
N PHE A 319 -12.40 22.53 -7.66
CA PHE A 319 -11.28 22.40 -6.75
C PHE A 319 -11.63 23.05 -5.41
N SER A 320 -11.54 22.27 -4.34
CA SER A 320 -11.66 22.76 -2.97
C SER A 320 -10.27 22.73 -2.32
N PHE A 321 -9.79 23.90 -1.91
CA PHE A 321 -8.44 24.07 -1.35
C PHE A 321 -8.47 24.17 0.16
N SER A 322 -7.57 23.44 0.81
CA SER A 322 -7.18 23.65 2.19
C SER A 322 -5.68 23.95 2.26
N SER A 323 -5.31 25.23 2.38
CA SER A 323 -3.91 25.62 2.48
C SER A 323 -3.45 25.67 3.94
N LYS A 324 -2.16 25.39 4.18
CA LYS A 324 -1.51 25.63 5.48
C LYS A 324 -1.43 27.11 5.83
N TYR A 325 -1.36 28.00 4.84
CA TYR A 325 -1.05 29.41 5.03
C TYR A 325 -2.22 30.36 4.75
N TYR A 326 -3.31 29.88 4.16
CA TYR A 326 -4.44 30.68 3.73
C TYR A 326 -5.78 30.05 4.10
N GLN A 327 -6.85 30.84 4.03
CA GLN A 327 -8.21 30.33 4.23
C GLN A 327 -8.59 29.34 3.12
N ARG A 328 -9.58 28.49 3.42
CA ARG A 328 -10.15 27.57 2.43
C ARG A 328 -10.64 28.36 1.23
N GLY A 329 -10.26 27.91 0.05
CA GLY A 329 -10.62 28.53 -1.22
C GLY A 329 -11.30 27.53 -2.13
N PHE A 330 -11.94 28.04 -3.18
CA PHE A 330 -12.47 27.19 -4.23
C PHE A 330 -12.31 27.81 -5.60
N LEU A 331 -12.22 26.94 -6.58
CA LEU A 331 -12.13 27.30 -7.99
C LEU A 331 -12.88 26.28 -8.82
N ALA A 332 -13.59 26.74 -9.84
CA ALA A 332 -14.11 25.86 -10.87
C ALA A 332 -13.43 26.12 -12.20
N VAL A 333 -13.32 25.06 -13.00
CA VAL A 333 -12.79 25.07 -14.37
C VAL A 333 -13.84 24.44 -15.27
N ASP A 334 -14.25 25.20 -16.28
CA ASP A 334 -15.22 24.76 -17.28
C ASP A 334 -14.51 23.96 -18.38
N ARG A 335 -14.79 22.65 -18.46
CA ARG A 335 -14.13 21.78 -19.44
C ARG A 335 -14.58 22.07 -20.87
N THR A 336 -15.80 22.56 -21.07
CA THR A 336 -16.32 22.83 -22.43
C THR A 336 -15.49 23.91 -23.12
N LYS A 337 -15.03 24.91 -22.36
CA LYS A 337 -14.09 25.94 -22.83
C LYS A 337 -12.72 25.37 -23.19
N ILE A 338 -12.23 24.38 -22.41
CA ILE A 338 -10.96 23.71 -22.70
C ILE A 338 -11.06 22.88 -23.98
N GLN A 339 -12.15 22.11 -24.17
CA GLN A 339 -12.37 21.32 -25.39
C GLN A 339 -12.43 22.17 -26.65
N PHE A 340 -13.00 23.38 -26.56
CA PHE A 340 -13.00 24.33 -27.67
C PHE A 340 -11.56 24.75 -28.04
N SER A 341 -10.73 25.05 -27.04
CA SER A 341 -9.32 25.40 -27.24
C SER A 341 -8.44 24.22 -27.68
N GLU A 342 -8.75 22.97 -27.30
CA GLU A 342 -8.04 21.78 -27.78
C GLU A 342 -8.10 21.63 -29.31
N LYS A 343 -9.18 22.11 -29.95
CA LYS A 343 -9.34 22.10 -31.41
C LYS A 343 -8.51 23.18 -32.12
N GLU A 344 -8.14 24.26 -31.42
CA GLU A 344 -7.37 25.38 -31.97
C GLU A 344 -5.87 25.33 -31.58
N GLY A 345 -5.49 24.42 -30.68
CA GLY A 345 -4.13 24.27 -30.15
C GLY A 345 -4.12 24.44 -28.63
N PHE A 346 -3.79 23.36 -27.91
CA PHE A 346 -3.82 23.34 -26.45
C PHE A 346 -2.64 24.13 -25.84
N ASP A 347 -2.93 25.23 -25.15
CA ASP A 347 -1.96 25.99 -24.35
C ASP A 347 -2.44 26.17 -22.89
N ASP A 348 -1.50 26.39 -21.96
CA ASP A 348 -1.80 26.60 -20.54
C ASP A 348 -2.68 27.84 -20.32
N THR A 349 -2.63 28.81 -21.25
CA THR A 349 -3.50 29.98 -21.29
C THR A 349 -4.97 29.61 -21.48
N SER A 350 -5.27 28.52 -22.20
CA SER A 350 -6.63 28.01 -22.38
C SER A 350 -7.24 27.54 -21.06
N ILE A 351 -6.45 26.89 -20.20
CA ILE A 351 -6.91 26.46 -18.88
C ILE A 351 -7.21 27.69 -18.00
N LEU A 352 -6.34 28.69 -18.03
CA LEU A 352 -6.54 29.94 -17.29
C LEU A 352 -7.82 30.67 -17.74
N ASN A 353 -8.09 30.70 -19.04
CA ASN A 353 -9.31 31.31 -19.61
C ASN A 353 -10.58 30.51 -19.30
N ALA A 354 -10.44 29.20 -19.06
CA ALA A 354 -11.53 28.31 -18.65
C ALA A 354 -11.85 28.39 -17.15
N MET A 355 -11.04 29.09 -16.35
CA MET A 355 -11.29 29.29 -14.92
C MET A 355 -12.50 30.19 -14.71
N GLU A 356 -13.45 29.72 -13.90
CA GLU A 356 -14.50 30.57 -13.36
C GLU A 356 -13.91 31.51 -12.29
N VAL A 357 -14.66 32.55 -11.89
CA VAL A 357 -14.18 33.57 -10.94
C VAL A 357 -13.60 32.90 -9.67
N PRO A 358 -12.28 33.00 -9.42
CA PRO A 358 -11.65 32.33 -8.30
C PRO A 358 -12.06 32.97 -6.98
N LEU A 359 -12.64 32.20 -6.08
CA LEU A 359 -12.76 32.57 -4.66
C LEU A 359 -11.60 31.94 -3.89
N ILE A 360 -10.38 32.35 -4.26
CA ILE A 360 -9.15 31.96 -3.58
C ILE A 360 -8.65 33.18 -2.80
N TYR A 361 -8.80 33.13 -1.47
CA TYR A 361 -8.24 34.16 -0.60
C TYR A 361 -6.75 33.90 -0.38
N HIS A 362 -5.89 34.38 -1.29
CA HIS A 362 -4.45 34.29 -1.16
C HIS A 362 -3.90 35.60 -0.59
N ARG A 363 -3.34 35.58 0.61
CA ARG A 363 -2.67 36.77 1.17
C ARG A 363 -1.32 36.94 0.48
N ASN A 364 -1.08 38.09 -0.14
CA ASN A 364 0.27 38.43 -0.60
C ASN A 364 1.14 38.67 0.63
N LEU A 365 1.86 37.63 1.06
CA LEU A 365 2.84 37.73 2.13
C LEU A 365 4.00 38.60 1.62
N ILE A 366 4.31 39.68 2.35
CA ILE A 366 5.36 40.65 2.02
C ILE A 366 6.74 40.08 2.44
N PHE A 367 7.08 38.87 2.00
CA PHE A 367 8.44 38.35 2.15
C PHE A 367 9.21 38.55 0.85
N ASN A 368 10.53 38.72 0.96
CA ASN A 368 11.42 38.87 -0.20
C ASN A 368 11.33 37.62 -1.11
N ARG A 369 11.33 37.82 -2.45
CA ARG A 369 11.25 36.75 -3.46
C ARG A 369 12.28 35.63 -3.22
N LEU A 370 13.46 35.97 -2.71
CA LEU A 370 14.53 35.02 -2.39
C LEU A 370 14.13 34.03 -1.28
N PHE A 371 13.36 34.46 -0.28
CA PHE A 371 12.92 33.61 0.81
C PHE A 371 11.90 32.58 0.34
N PHE A 372 10.95 32.99 -0.52
CA PHE A 372 10.02 32.07 -1.16
C PHE A 372 10.74 31.07 -2.06
N TRP A 373 11.71 31.54 -2.85
CA TRP A 373 12.52 30.67 -3.69
C TRP A 373 13.28 29.62 -2.87
N ALA A 374 13.91 30.02 -1.77
CA ALA A 374 14.64 29.12 -0.87
C ALA A 374 13.71 28.07 -0.22
N ILE A 375 12.54 28.46 0.27
CA ILE A 375 11.56 27.52 0.84
C ILE A 375 11.05 26.55 -0.22
N THR A 376 10.72 27.04 -1.43
CA THR A 376 10.25 26.19 -2.53
C THR A 376 11.32 25.19 -2.94
N ILE A 377 12.58 25.62 -3.05
CA ILE A 377 13.71 24.72 -3.30
C ILE A 377 13.84 23.71 -2.18
N LEU A 378 13.87 24.12 -0.92
CA LEU A 378 14.00 23.19 0.20
C LEU A 378 12.85 22.16 0.22
N ASN A 379 11.62 22.59 -0.05
CA ASN A 379 10.45 21.70 -0.08
C ASN A 379 10.45 20.76 -1.30
N GLY A 380 10.90 21.22 -2.47
CA GLY A 380 11.04 20.38 -3.66
C GLY A 380 12.21 19.40 -3.56
N PHE A 381 13.35 19.84 -3.03
CA PHE A 381 14.57 19.04 -2.94
C PHE A 381 14.56 18.04 -1.79
N LYS A 382 13.97 18.35 -0.63
CA LYS A 382 14.00 17.47 0.56
C LYS A 382 13.51 16.05 0.29
N PRO A 383 12.34 15.81 -0.34
CA PRO A 383 11.91 14.45 -0.67
C PRO A 383 12.81 13.82 -1.76
N ASN A 384 13.24 14.61 -2.75
CA ASN A 384 14.01 14.11 -3.90
C ASN A 384 15.43 13.67 -3.51
N ILE A 385 16.10 14.41 -2.62
CA ILE A 385 17.44 14.07 -2.13
C ILE A 385 17.42 12.72 -1.39
N SER A 386 16.41 12.49 -0.55
CA SER A 386 16.32 11.22 0.19
C SER A 386 16.17 10.03 -0.75
N PHE A 387 15.38 10.17 -1.82
CA PHE A 387 15.20 9.16 -2.86
C PHE A 387 16.48 8.94 -3.68
N ILE A 388 17.12 10.02 -4.15
CA ILE A 388 18.37 9.97 -4.92
C ILE A 388 19.48 9.29 -4.11
N LEU A 389 19.65 9.67 -2.84
CA LEU A 389 20.66 9.08 -1.96
C LEU A 389 20.38 7.60 -1.67
N LYS A 390 19.11 7.19 -1.54
CA LYS A 390 18.73 5.79 -1.36
C LYS A 390 19.08 4.97 -2.61
N ASN A 391 18.72 5.46 -3.79
CA ASN A 391 19.02 4.78 -5.07
C ASN A 391 20.53 4.71 -5.33
N GLN A 392 21.28 5.78 -5.07
CA GLN A 392 22.75 5.78 -5.22
C GLN A 392 23.42 4.76 -4.30
N ARG A 393 22.92 4.58 -3.06
CA ARG A 393 23.44 3.54 -2.15
C ARG A 393 23.18 2.13 -2.69
N VAL A 394 21.98 1.85 -3.20
CA VAL A 394 21.65 0.54 -3.78
C VAL A 394 22.57 0.22 -4.97
N ILE A 395 22.84 1.21 -5.82
CA ILE A 395 23.75 1.07 -6.97
C ILE A 395 25.19 0.81 -6.49
N ASN A 396 25.69 1.59 -5.53
CA ASN A 396 27.08 1.49 -5.08
C ASN A 396 27.35 0.23 -4.25
N ASP A 397 26.43 -0.14 -3.36
CA ASP A 397 26.61 -1.24 -2.42
C ASP A 397 26.20 -2.60 -3.04
N GLY A 398 25.30 -2.59 -4.02
CA GLY A 398 24.74 -3.79 -4.64
C GLY A 398 23.70 -4.51 -3.78
N PHE A 399 23.12 -3.82 -2.80
CA PHE A 399 21.97 -4.30 -2.02
C PHE A 399 21.22 -3.11 -1.39
N SER A 400 19.96 -3.34 -1.00
CA SER A 400 19.19 -2.42 -0.16
C SER A 400 19.01 -3.01 1.23
N MET A 401 19.02 -2.15 2.24
CA MET A 401 18.77 -2.49 3.63
C MET A 401 17.72 -1.56 4.22
N GLU A 402 16.70 -2.15 4.84
CA GLU A 402 15.60 -1.41 5.45
C GLU A 402 15.37 -1.93 6.89
N PRO A 403 15.64 -1.11 7.93
CA PRO A 403 15.24 -1.44 9.29
C PRO A 403 13.72 -1.37 9.41
N ARG A 404 13.10 -2.43 9.92
CA ARG A 404 11.64 -2.58 9.93
C ARG A 404 10.98 -2.54 11.29
N SER A 405 11.58 -3.18 12.29
CA SER A 405 11.14 -3.11 13.67
C SER A 405 12.33 -2.95 14.58
N GLY A 406 12.15 -2.27 15.70
CA GLY A 406 13.25 -1.98 16.61
C GLY A 406 12.77 -1.75 18.03
N GLN A 407 13.53 -2.27 18.99
CA GLN A 407 13.31 -2.06 20.41
C GLN A 407 14.64 -1.73 21.07
N ILE A 408 14.60 -0.73 21.95
CA ILE A 408 15.72 -0.37 22.81
C ILE A 408 15.27 -0.50 24.25
N PHE A 409 16.02 -1.27 25.02
CA PHE A 409 15.75 -1.45 26.44
C PHE A 409 17.04 -1.28 27.24
N ARG A 410 16.89 -0.65 28.40
CA ARG A 410 17.98 -0.45 29.34
C ARG A 410 18.29 -1.77 30.04
N TYR A 411 19.58 -2.11 30.12
CA TYR A 411 20.06 -3.22 30.92
C TYR A 411 21.31 -2.81 31.70
N ARG A 412 21.17 -2.66 33.02
CA ARG A 412 22.22 -2.14 33.92
C ARG A 412 22.73 -0.76 33.46
N LEU A 413 24.03 -0.67 33.11
CA LEU A 413 24.73 0.54 32.68
C LEU A 413 24.78 0.72 31.14
N GLY A 414 24.10 -0.15 30.38
CA GLY A 414 24.07 -0.06 28.93
C GLY A 414 22.67 -0.29 28.37
N VAL A 415 22.58 -0.31 27.04
CA VAL A 415 21.35 -0.59 26.31
C VAL A 415 21.49 -1.80 25.41
N THR A 416 20.43 -2.58 25.35
CA THR A 416 20.27 -3.62 24.35
C THR A 416 19.37 -3.11 23.24
N ILE A 417 19.82 -3.32 22.01
CA ILE A 417 19.09 -2.95 20.80
C ILE A 417 18.69 -4.23 20.08
N LYS A 418 17.39 -4.46 19.90
CA LYS A 418 16.85 -5.51 19.03
C LYS A 418 16.31 -4.85 17.77
N VAL A 419 16.72 -5.30 16.59
CA VAL A 419 16.25 -4.75 15.30
C VAL A 419 15.99 -5.88 14.32
N SER A 420 14.89 -5.80 13.56
CA SER A 420 14.69 -6.62 12.37
C SER A 420 15.04 -5.80 11.13
N LEU A 421 15.98 -6.32 10.33
CA LEU A 421 16.43 -5.73 9.07
C LEU A 421 15.94 -6.58 7.90
N VAL A 422 15.40 -5.94 6.87
CA VAL A 422 15.15 -6.58 5.57
C VAL A 422 16.29 -6.23 4.63
N ILE A 423 16.90 -7.24 4.01
CA ILE A 423 17.96 -7.07 3.03
C ILE A 423 17.49 -7.61 1.69
N LYS A 424 17.48 -6.75 0.66
CA LYS A 424 17.20 -7.18 -0.72
C LYS A 424 18.50 -7.09 -1.53
N PRO A 425 19.06 -8.23 -1.96
CA PRO A 425 20.27 -8.24 -2.77
C PRO A 425 20.00 -7.72 -4.19
N ASN A 426 20.97 -7.03 -4.80
CA ASN A 426 20.93 -6.65 -6.20
C ASN A 426 21.99 -7.47 -6.97
N GLY A 427 21.65 -8.73 -7.29
CA GLY A 427 22.51 -9.66 -8.04
C GLY A 427 23.67 -10.31 -7.27
N LYS A 428 23.88 -9.97 -6.00
CA LYS A 428 24.91 -10.58 -5.13
C LYS A 428 24.30 -11.62 -4.19
N ASP A 429 25.08 -12.63 -3.84
CA ASP A 429 24.71 -13.60 -2.82
C ASP A 429 24.53 -12.93 -1.43
N LEU A 430 23.46 -13.31 -0.74
CA LEU A 430 23.01 -12.68 0.49
C LEU A 430 23.92 -13.00 1.67
N GLU A 431 24.45 -14.23 1.73
CA GLU A 431 25.41 -14.61 2.77
C GLU A 431 26.69 -13.81 2.64
N THR A 432 27.18 -13.67 1.40
CA THR A 432 28.38 -12.89 1.08
C THR A 432 28.21 -11.42 1.48
N ILE A 433 27.04 -10.82 1.23
CA ILE A 433 26.72 -9.46 1.69
C ILE A 433 26.80 -9.39 3.21
N ILE A 434 26.12 -10.28 3.92
CA ILE A 434 26.07 -10.28 5.39
C ILE A 434 27.48 -10.42 5.98
N ARG A 435 28.30 -11.35 5.48
CA ARG A 435 29.68 -11.57 5.97
C ARG A 435 30.62 -10.40 5.69
N LYS A 436 30.47 -9.71 4.56
CA LYS A 436 31.34 -8.56 4.23
C LYS A 436 30.89 -7.27 4.92
N GLU A 437 29.58 -7.07 5.07
CA GLU A 437 28.99 -5.79 5.47
C GLU A 437 28.37 -5.80 6.88
N PHE A 438 28.58 -6.84 7.70
CA PHE A 438 27.96 -6.94 9.05
C PHE A 438 28.19 -5.70 9.93
N ARG A 439 29.35 -5.05 9.83
CA ARG A 439 29.62 -3.80 10.59
C ARG A 439 28.69 -2.67 10.19
N LYS A 440 28.35 -2.57 8.90
CA LYS A 440 27.40 -1.59 8.37
C LYS A 440 25.98 -1.91 8.85
N LEU A 441 25.58 -3.19 8.85
CA LEU A 441 24.30 -3.65 9.40
C LEU A 441 24.15 -3.27 10.88
N ILE A 442 25.21 -3.48 11.67
CA ILE A 442 25.27 -3.11 13.09
C ILE A 442 25.12 -1.60 13.26
N ASN A 443 25.90 -0.79 12.54
CA ASN A 443 25.88 0.67 12.70
C ASN A 443 24.51 1.28 12.34
N GLU A 444 23.89 0.83 11.25
CA GLU A 444 22.56 1.29 10.86
C GLU A 444 21.49 0.81 11.85
N SER A 445 21.61 -0.39 12.43
CA SER A 445 20.72 -0.86 13.50
C SER A 445 20.84 -0.02 14.77
N ILE A 446 22.05 0.38 15.18
CA ILE A 446 22.26 1.28 16.32
C ILE A 446 21.61 2.64 16.04
N LYS A 447 21.85 3.20 14.86
CA LYS A 447 21.30 4.49 14.45
C LYS A 447 19.78 4.45 14.45
N TYR A 448 19.20 3.39 13.89
CA TYR A 448 17.76 3.17 13.87
C TYR A 448 17.19 3.06 15.30
N GLY A 449 17.75 2.19 16.14
CA GLY A 449 17.31 2.03 17.54
C GLY A 449 17.35 3.33 18.34
N ARG A 450 18.41 4.13 18.19
CA ARG A 450 18.53 5.45 18.86
C ARG A 450 17.52 6.48 18.34
N ASN A 451 17.15 6.41 17.07
CA ASN A 451 16.16 7.30 16.46
C ASN A 451 14.74 6.99 16.92
N LEU A 452 14.45 5.74 17.30
CA LEU A 452 13.15 5.35 17.89
C LEU A 452 12.95 5.96 19.29
N THR A 453 14.04 6.14 20.05
CA THR A 453 13.96 6.78 21.37
C THR A 453 13.82 8.30 21.30
N PRO A 454 12.91 8.89 22.11
CA PRO A 454 12.82 10.34 22.25
C PRO A 454 14.15 10.96 22.66
N ILE A 455 14.37 12.22 22.28
CA ILE A 455 15.62 12.95 22.56
C ILE A 455 15.89 13.08 24.06
N TYR A 456 14.84 13.11 24.89
CA TYR A 456 14.96 13.25 26.34
C TYR A 456 15.19 11.92 27.10
N SER A 457 15.17 10.78 26.40
CA SER A 457 15.36 9.47 27.03
C SER A 457 16.85 9.17 27.23
N ILE A 458 17.22 8.77 28.46
CA ILE A 458 18.61 8.45 28.84
C ILE A 458 19.13 7.26 28.02
N GLU A 459 18.25 6.31 27.69
CA GLU A 459 18.54 5.13 26.87
C GLU A 459 19.21 5.48 25.54
N LYS A 460 18.84 6.61 24.94
CA LYS A 460 19.42 7.07 23.67
C LYS A 460 20.93 7.29 23.73
N TYR A 461 21.44 7.70 24.88
CA TYR A 461 22.83 8.12 25.09
C TYR A 461 23.69 7.06 25.78
N LEU A 462 23.08 6.04 26.39
CA LEU A 462 23.81 4.97 27.03
C LEU A 462 24.66 4.17 26.03
N PRO A 463 25.79 3.58 26.49
CA PRO A 463 26.60 2.72 25.65
C PRO A 463 25.82 1.44 25.29
N VAL A 464 25.91 1.04 24.03
CA VAL A 464 25.29 -0.20 23.56
C VAL A 464 26.06 -1.39 24.12
N SER A 465 25.40 -2.22 24.91
CA SER A 465 25.98 -3.42 25.53
C SER A 465 25.78 -4.66 24.66
N LEU A 466 24.59 -4.78 24.05
CA LEU A 466 24.18 -5.89 23.20
C LEU A 466 23.38 -5.36 22.00
N ILE A 467 23.66 -5.92 20.82
CA ILE A 467 22.84 -5.72 19.64
C ILE A 467 22.39 -7.10 19.15
N HIS A 468 21.10 -7.25 18.91
CA HIS A 468 20.51 -8.43 18.32
C HIS A 468 19.76 -8.02 17.05
N ILE A 469 20.19 -8.55 15.91
CA ILE A 469 19.64 -8.23 14.60
C ILE A 469 19.02 -9.49 14.02
N ASN A 470 17.74 -9.45 13.67
CA ASN A 470 17.11 -10.46 12.82
C ASN A 470 17.26 -10.01 11.37
N VAL A 471 17.91 -10.82 10.52
CA VAL A 471 18.08 -10.50 9.10
C VAL A 471 17.06 -11.29 8.28
N MET A 472 16.19 -10.57 7.59
CA MET A 472 15.05 -11.09 6.84
C MET A 472 15.26 -10.95 5.33
N SER A 473 14.87 -11.96 4.56
CA SER A 473 14.87 -11.92 3.08
C SER A 473 13.67 -11.15 2.54
N GLU A 474 12.55 -11.18 3.26
CA GLU A 474 11.31 -10.53 2.88
C GLU A 474 10.82 -9.56 3.95
N ASP A 475 10.01 -8.59 3.51
CA ASP A 475 9.40 -7.62 4.40
C ASP A 475 8.04 -8.13 4.91
N PHE A 476 7.79 -7.92 6.20
CA PHE A 476 6.55 -8.30 6.89
C PHE A 476 6.01 -7.13 7.72
N ARG A 477 4.75 -7.29 8.17
CA ARG A 477 4.16 -6.42 9.20
C ARG A 477 4.96 -6.49 10.50
N GLU A 478 5.08 -5.38 11.20
CA GLU A 478 5.83 -5.26 12.46
C GLU A 478 5.43 -6.33 13.48
N ARG A 479 4.13 -6.57 13.66
CA ARG A 479 3.60 -7.63 14.56
C ARG A 479 4.05 -9.06 14.23
N LYS A 480 4.41 -9.36 12.97
CA LYS A 480 4.99 -10.66 12.58
C LYS A 480 6.50 -10.73 12.82
N LEU A 481 7.17 -9.57 12.92
CA LEU A 481 8.62 -9.44 13.08
C LEU A 481 9.10 -9.44 14.54
N GLU A 482 8.21 -9.39 15.52
CA GLU A 482 8.58 -9.32 16.94
C GLU A 482 9.12 -10.63 17.49
N SER A 483 8.57 -11.74 17.01
CA SER A 483 8.98 -13.11 17.33
C SER A 483 8.83 -13.96 16.07
N PRO A 484 9.69 -13.74 15.05
CA PRO A 484 9.56 -14.43 13.76
C PRO A 484 9.72 -15.95 13.90
N GLY A 485 10.25 -16.44 15.04
CA GLY A 485 10.51 -17.85 15.24
C GLY A 485 11.52 -18.36 14.21
N LEU A 486 11.30 -19.59 13.75
CA LEU A 486 12.13 -20.29 12.75
C LEU A 486 11.49 -20.25 11.35
N ILE A 487 10.93 -19.10 10.97
CA ILE A 487 10.36 -18.93 9.63
C ILE A 487 11.46 -18.96 8.56
N PRO A 488 11.19 -19.51 7.36
CA PRO A 488 12.17 -19.60 6.28
C PRO A 488 12.78 -18.25 5.88
N GLU A 489 12.03 -17.16 6.02
CA GLU A 489 12.46 -15.83 5.59
C GLU A 489 13.43 -15.16 6.57
N LEU A 490 13.58 -15.72 7.78
CA LEU A 490 14.67 -15.35 8.69
C LEU A 490 15.95 -16.03 8.21
N ILE A 491 16.88 -15.27 7.65
CA ILE A 491 18.14 -15.80 7.10
C ILE A 491 19.12 -16.12 8.22
N CYS A 492 19.34 -15.16 9.12
CA CYS A 492 20.24 -15.31 10.25
C CYS A 492 19.92 -14.31 11.37
N THR A 493 20.53 -14.54 12.52
CA THR A 493 20.62 -13.54 13.58
C THR A 493 22.05 -13.09 13.78
N ILE A 494 22.25 -11.79 13.91
CA ILE A 494 23.56 -11.20 14.21
C ILE A 494 23.51 -10.68 15.64
N LYS A 495 24.41 -11.16 16.48
CA LYS A 495 24.58 -10.72 17.86
C LYS A 495 25.97 -10.09 18.01
N HIS A 496 26.03 -8.84 18.43
CA HIS A 496 27.28 -8.15 18.74
C HIS A 496 27.33 -7.78 20.22
N TYR A 497 28.46 -8.12 20.85
CA TYR A 497 28.65 -7.97 22.29
C TYR A 497 29.83 -7.05 22.57
N ARG A 498 29.59 -5.99 23.34
CA ARG A 498 30.70 -5.22 23.93
C ARG A 498 31.21 -5.81 25.25
N LYS A 499 30.41 -6.66 25.93
CA LYS A 499 30.78 -7.40 27.15
C LYS A 499 30.21 -8.82 27.07
N LYS A 500 31.00 -9.85 27.46
CA LYS A 500 30.59 -11.28 27.44
C LYS A 500 29.32 -11.50 28.29
N PRO A 501 28.24 -12.11 27.77
CA PRO A 501 27.09 -12.52 28.57
C PRO A 501 27.27 -13.91 29.19
N GLU A 502 26.59 -14.12 30.32
CA GLU A 502 26.28 -15.43 30.88
C GLU A 502 25.02 -15.98 30.19
N LYS A 503 25.18 -17.07 29.44
CA LYS A 503 24.15 -17.85 28.70
C LYS A 503 23.44 -17.14 27.53
N ILE A 504 23.60 -17.73 26.34
CA ILE A 504 22.97 -17.31 25.09
C ILE A 504 21.90 -18.33 24.73
N VAL A 505 20.66 -17.87 24.53
CA VAL A 505 19.64 -18.66 23.82
C VAL A 505 19.81 -18.36 22.34
N ASP A 506 20.30 -19.35 21.59
CA ASP A 506 20.40 -19.28 20.14
C ASP A 506 19.10 -19.76 19.50
N ILE A 507 18.94 -19.41 18.22
CA ILE A 507 17.91 -19.99 17.38
C ILE A 507 18.11 -21.52 17.42
N VAL A 508 17.07 -22.24 17.83
CA VAL A 508 17.06 -23.71 17.85
C VAL A 508 17.37 -24.21 16.43
N THR A 509 18.31 -25.13 16.28
CA THR A 509 18.84 -25.65 14.98
C THR A 509 19.65 -24.71 14.10
N GLY A 510 20.01 -23.51 14.56
CA GLY A 510 20.89 -22.60 13.81
C GLY A 510 22.36 -23.03 13.75
N ILE A 511 23.08 -22.65 12.71
CA ILE A 511 24.54 -22.88 12.57
C ILE A 511 25.27 -21.61 12.99
N PRO A 512 26.01 -21.60 14.12
CA PRO A 512 26.74 -20.43 14.57
C PRO A 512 28.07 -20.26 13.83
N GLU A 513 28.37 -19.02 13.48
CA GLU A 513 29.64 -18.53 12.93
C GLU A 513 30.10 -17.34 13.77
N ILE A 514 31.39 -17.30 14.15
CA ILE A 514 31.96 -16.23 14.97
C ILE A 514 33.00 -15.48 14.14
N ILE A 515 32.79 -14.18 13.97
CA ILE A 515 33.70 -13.27 13.27
C ILE A 515 34.08 -12.15 14.24
N GLY A 516 35.23 -12.28 14.91
CA GLY A 516 35.67 -11.34 15.93
C GLY A 516 34.75 -11.31 17.15
N ASP A 517 34.15 -10.16 17.44
CA ASP A 517 33.19 -9.93 18.53
C ASP A 517 31.71 -10.05 18.10
N VAL A 518 31.49 -10.52 16.86
CA VAL A 518 30.18 -10.73 16.27
C VAL A 518 29.91 -12.23 16.12
N ARG A 519 28.72 -12.64 16.55
CA ARG A 519 28.20 -13.99 16.39
C ARG A 519 27.04 -13.95 15.41
N ILE A 520 27.17 -14.65 14.29
CA ILE A 520 26.12 -14.83 13.29
C ILE A 520 25.56 -16.24 13.47
N VAL A 521 24.25 -16.39 13.58
CA VAL A 521 23.59 -17.70 13.67
C VAL A 521 22.69 -17.85 12.45
N TRP A 522 23.10 -18.71 11.52
CA TRP A 522 22.39 -18.97 10.27
C TRP A 522 21.19 -19.88 10.51
N ASN A 523 20.03 -19.52 9.97
CA ASN A 523 18.83 -20.35 10.05
C ASN A 523 18.98 -21.57 9.13
N SER A 524 18.78 -22.77 9.68
CA SER A 524 18.85 -24.00 8.90
C SER A 524 17.72 -24.17 7.89
N ARG A 525 16.61 -23.43 8.04
CA ARG A 525 15.39 -23.55 7.24
C ARG A 525 15.28 -22.52 6.11
N SER A 526 16.24 -21.61 5.97
CA SER A 526 16.10 -20.45 5.07
C SER A 526 16.30 -20.74 3.58
N GLY A 527 16.46 -22.01 3.17
CA GLY A 527 16.59 -22.41 1.76
C GLY A 527 17.89 -21.96 1.07
N TYR A 528 18.70 -21.11 1.70
CA TYR A 528 19.99 -20.67 1.18
C TYR A 528 21.06 -21.77 1.31
N PRO A 529 21.87 -22.01 0.27
CA PRO A 529 22.85 -23.10 0.26
C PRO A 529 23.97 -22.81 1.27
N LYS A 530 24.06 -23.67 2.27
CA LYS A 530 25.13 -23.67 3.28
C LYS A 530 26.45 -24.03 2.61
N THR A 531 27.25 -23.03 2.24
CA THR A 531 28.65 -23.28 1.90
C THR A 531 29.44 -23.43 3.21
N LYS A 532 30.06 -24.61 3.37
CA LYS A 532 30.95 -24.95 4.49
C LYS A 532 32.20 -24.09 4.50
#